data_AF-A0A9P0BPC0-F1
#
_entry.id   AF-A0A9P0BPC0-F1
#
_cell.length_a   1.000
_cell.length_b   1.000
_cell.length_c   1.000
_cell.angle_alpha   90.00
_cell.angle_beta   90.00
_cell.angle_gamma   90.00
#
_symmetry.space_group_name_H-M   'P 1'
#
loop_
_entity.id
_entity.type
_entity.pdbx_description
1 polymer ?
#
loop_
_entity_poly.entity_id
_entity_poly.type
_entity_poly.pdbx_seq_one_letter_code
_entity_poly.pdbx_strand_id
1 'polypeptide(L)'
;MKRSCLIEVFDGIDSFQKRIKVQSNIIEGNSKMYRNSIWYRSLLDAEKTCLKEDKLKKIHYKFQDDKEMVEEYNVDTQVLLRRAWKVKGKLGGEGKWDVEIGDPIPNATPITDGPAADIIESKDQPILSRRNTRINLEWRIRNLPYPIETYSVTANNDQRCIIISTTNKKYYKRLQVPELDRLNLPIQQAPIQCSHSFNTLIVVYKKPQQLLDMDREWYEELSKVKPVKDVPNDCKAQ
;
A
#
# COMPACT_ATOMS: atom_id res chain seq x y z
N MET A 1 -15.76 -74.53 8.45
CA MET A 1 -15.59 -73.85 7.15
C MET A 1 -15.66 -72.34 7.37
N LYS A 2 -14.55 -71.62 7.14
CA LYS A 2 -14.42 -70.17 7.39
C LYS A 2 -14.97 -69.40 6.18
N ARG A 3 -15.83 -68.40 6.40
CA ARG A 3 -16.24 -67.41 5.41
C ARG A 3 -15.25 -66.24 5.44
N SER A 4 -14.60 -65.95 4.32
CA SER A 4 -13.76 -64.76 4.12
C SER A 4 -14.60 -63.61 3.57
N CYS A 5 -14.62 -62.47 4.26
CA CYS A 5 -15.01 -61.19 3.68
C CYS A 5 -13.92 -60.73 2.69
N LEU A 6 -14.31 -60.36 1.48
CA LEU A 6 -13.50 -59.56 0.57
C LEU A 6 -13.86 -58.09 0.79
N ILE A 7 -12.89 -57.31 1.27
CA ILE A 7 -12.93 -55.84 1.22
C ILE A 7 -12.27 -55.48 -0.11
N GLU A 8 -13.02 -54.90 -1.05
CA GLU A 8 -12.45 -54.22 -2.20
C GLU A 8 -11.75 -52.95 -1.72
N VAL A 9 -10.43 -52.90 -1.88
CA VAL A 9 -9.63 -51.71 -1.60
C VAL A 9 -9.84 -50.73 -2.75
N PHE A 10 -10.41 -49.57 -2.42
CA PHE A 10 -10.74 -48.50 -3.36
C PHE A 10 -9.46 -47.71 -3.71
N ASP A 11 -8.89 -47.94 -4.89
CA ASP A 11 -7.68 -47.25 -5.43
C ASP A 11 -7.96 -45.78 -5.88
N GLY A 12 -8.69 -45.01 -5.07
CA GLY A 12 -9.18 -43.67 -5.42
C GLY A 12 -8.38 -42.48 -4.85
N ILE A 13 -7.37 -42.71 -4.00
CA ILE A 13 -6.75 -41.63 -3.21
C ILE A 13 -5.62 -40.90 -3.97
N ASP A 14 -4.84 -41.63 -4.78
CA ASP A 14 -3.65 -41.08 -5.44
C ASP A 14 -4.00 -40.10 -6.60
N SER A 15 -5.11 -40.36 -7.31
CA SER A 15 -5.60 -39.49 -8.38
C SER A 15 -6.16 -38.16 -7.84
N PHE A 16 -6.79 -38.19 -6.67
CA PHE A 16 -7.31 -37.01 -5.99
C PHE A 16 -6.18 -36.11 -5.46
N GLN A 17 -5.15 -36.72 -4.85
CA GLN A 17 -3.97 -35.99 -4.37
C GLN A 17 -3.15 -35.38 -5.52
N LYS A 18 -3.01 -36.09 -6.65
CA LYS A 18 -2.37 -35.54 -7.87
C LYS A 18 -3.17 -34.37 -8.43
N ARG A 19 -4.50 -34.46 -8.48
CA ARG A 19 -5.35 -33.36 -8.98
C ARG A 19 -5.25 -32.13 -8.07
N ILE A 20 -5.21 -32.30 -6.74
CA ILE A 20 -4.99 -31.21 -5.77
C ILE A 20 -3.60 -30.57 -5.95
N LYS A 21 -2.53 -31.37 -6.06
CA LYS A 21 -1.17 -30.86 -6.28
C LYS A 21 -1.01 -30.13 -7.61
N VAL A 22 -1.66 -30.61 -8.67
CA VAL A 22 -1.65 -29.93 -9.97
C VAL A 22 -2.43 -28.61 -9.88
N GLN A 23 -3.57 -28.58 -9.19
CA GLN A 23 -4.33 -27.34 -8.97
C GLN A 23 -3.56 -26.35 -8.10
N SER A 24 -2.91 -26.79 -7.03
CA SER A 24 -2.07 -25.92 -6.19
C SER A 24 -0.87 -25.37 -6.96
N ASN A 25 -0.22 -26.17 -7.79
CA ASN A 25 0.93 -25.73 -8.59
C ASN A 25 0.52 -24.77 -9.72
N ILE A 26 -0.66 -24.96 -10.34
CA ILE A 26 -1.21 -24.02 -11.33
C ILE A 26 -1.60 -22.69 -10.66
N ILE A 27 -2.16 -22.74 -9.44
CA ILE A 27 -2.45 -21.55 -8.64
C ILE A 27 -1.15 -20.84 -8.21
N GLU A 28 -0.11 -21.58 -7.82
CA GLU A 28 1.21 -21.02 -7.49
C GLU A 28 1.91 -20.39 -8.71
N GLY A 29 1.79 -21.02 -9.88
CA GLY A 29 2.34 -20.53 -11.15
C GLY A 29 1.70 -19.22 -11.63
N ASN A 30 0.38 -19.05 -11.42
CA ASN A 30 -0.32 -17.79 -11.70
C ASN A 30 -0.19 -16.75 -10.56
N SER A 31 0.02 -17.19 -9.31
CA SER A 31 0.09 -16.29 -8.14
C SER A 31 1.33 -15.39 -8.17
N LYS A 32 2.47 -15.84 -8.71
CA LYS A 32 3.73 -15.09 -8.67
C LYS A 32 4.01 -14.18 -9.89
N MET A 33 3.01 -13.90 -10.74
CA MET A 33 3.20 -13.01 -11.90
C MET A 33 3.68 -11.61 -11.51
N TYR A 34 3.36 -11.13 -10.30
CA TYR A 34 3.82 -9.84 -9.80
C TYR A 34 5.35 -9.71 -9.71
N ARG A 35 6.09 -10.83 -9.58
CA ARG A 35 7.56 -10.83 -9.59
C ARG A 35 8.14 -10.32 -10.92
N ASN A 36 7.37 -10.42 -11.99
CA ASN A 36 7.74 -9.93 -13.31
C ASN A 36 7.34 -8.47 -13.57
N SER A 37 6.61 -7.85 -12.63
CA SER A 37 6.26 -6.44 -12.76
C SER A 37 7.52 -5.56 -12.72
N ILE A 38 7.50 -4.46 -13.47
CA ILE A 38 8.56 -3.44 -13.46
C ILE A 38 8.77 -2.95 -12.02
N TRP A 39 7.67 -2.77 -11.29
CA TRP A 39 7.67 -2.37 -9.88
C TRP A 39 8.47 -3.33 -9.00
N TYR A 40 8.08 -4.60 -8.96
CA TYR A 40 8.72 -5.59 -8.08
C TYR A 40 10.21 -5.76 -8.40
N ARG A 41 10.57 -5.77 -9.69
CA ARG A 41 11.98 -5.81 -10.13
C ARG A 41 12.75 -4.57 -9.70
N SER A 42 12.18 -3.38 -9.89
CA SER A 42 12.83 -2.14 -9.44
C SER A 42 13.10 -2.13 -7.94
N LEU A 43 12.18 -2.70 -7.15
CA LEU A 43 12.39 -2.86 -5.73
C LEU A 43 13.48 -3.88 -5.43
N LEU A 44 13.51 -5.03 -6.11
CA LEU A 44 14.57 -6.03 -5.94
C LEU A 44 15.96 -5.46 -6.25
N ASP A 45 16.09 -4.74 -7.37
CA ASP A 45 17.35 -4.22 -7.88
C ASP A 45 17.85 -2.99 -7.10
N ALA A 46 16.97 -2.29 -6.39
CA ALA A 46 17.34 -1.13 -5.58
C ALA A 46 18.27 -1.51 -4.42
N GLU A 47 19.22 -0.63 -4.11
CA GLU A 47 19.99 -0.70 -2.87
C GLU A 47 19.05 -0.42 -1.68
N LYS A 48 19.16 -1.23 -0.63
CA LYS A 48 18.27 -1.16 0.54
C LYS A 48 19.07 -1.04 1.81
N THR A 49 18.74 -0.06 2.63
CA THR A 49 19.19 0.02 4.02
C THR A 49 17.99 -0.10 4.95
N CYS A 50 18.20 -0.74 6.10
CA CYS A 50 17.16 -1.01 7.08
C CYS A 50 17.52 -0.35 8.41
N LEU A 51 16.56 0.36 8.99
CA LEU A 51 16.57 0.79 10.39
C LEU A 51 15.40 0.10 11.09
N LYS A 52 15.63 -0.39 12.31
CA LYS A 52 14.60 -1.04 13.11
C LYS A 52 14.55 -0.36 14.48
N GLU A 53 13.44 0.29 14.76
CA GLU A 53 13.16 0.98 16.02
C GLU A 53 11.92 0.33 16.64
N ASP A 54 12.09 -0.43 17.72
CA ASP A 54 11.03 -1.16 18.41
C ASP A 54 10.09 -1.96 17.48
N LYS A 55 8.91 -1.40 17.21
CA LYS A 55 7.82 -1.98 16.41
C LYS A 55 7.76 -1.45 14.97
N LEU A 56 8.69 -0.58 14.60
CA LEU A 56 8.78 0.04 13.30
C LEU A 56 10.02 -0.46 12.56
N LYS A 57 9.82 -0.91 11.32
CA LYS A 57 10.89 -1.26 10.40
C LYS A 57 10.87 -0.28 9.23
N LYS A 58 11.95 0.47 9.09
CA LYS A 58 12.11 1.50 8.06
C LYS A 58 13.10 1.02 7.02
N ILE A 59 12.67 1.01 5.76
CA ILE A 59 13.50 0.65 4.62
C ILE A 59 13.70 1.89 3.77
N HIS A 60 14.97 2.24 3.54
CA HIS A 60 15.33 3.25 2.56
C HIS A 60 15.82 2.56 1.29
N TYR A 61 15.27 2.97 0.16
CA TYR A 61 15.59 2.49 -1.17
C TYR A 61 16.33 3.56 -1.94
N LYS A 62 17.43 3.18 -2.57
CA LYS A 62 18.11 3.99 -3.59
C LYS A 62 18.03 3.24 -4.92
N PHE A 63 17.32 3.83 -5.87
CA PHE A 63 17.12 3.27 -7.20
C PHE A 63 18.27 3.68 -8.15
N GLN A 64 18.41 2.95 -9.26
CA GLN A 64 19.45 3.21 -10.27
C GLN A 64 19.31 4.58 -10.96
N ASP A 65 18.13 5.19 -10.93
CA ASP A 65 17.83 6.52 -11.50
C ASP A 65 18.00 7.68 -10.49
N ASP A 66 18.73 7.43 -9.39
CA ASP A 66 18.91 8.32 -8.25
C ASP A 66 17.61 8.77 -7.57
N LYS A 67 16.51 8.04 -7.76
CA LYS A 67 15.32 8.24 -6.94
C LYS A 67 15.55 7.58 -5.57
N GLU A 68 14.94 8.19 -4.57
CA GLU A 68 14.91 7.64 -3.21
C GLU A 68 13.47 7.42 -2.76
N MET A 69 13.23 6.32 -2.06
CA MET A 69 11.94 6.01 -1.43
C MET A 69 12.19 5.51 -0.02
N VAL A 70 11.30 5.87 0.91
CA VAL A 70 11.27 5.32 2.26
C VAL A 70 9.95 4.61 2.48
N GLU A 71 10.02 3.40 3.00
CA GLU A 71 8.87 2.65 3.49
C GLU A 71 8.99 2.37 4.98
N GLU A 72 7.87 2.42 5.68
CA GLU A 72 7.77 2.07 7.08
C GLU A 72 6.73 0.99 7.28
N TYR A 73 7.15 -0.08 7.96
CA TYR A 73 6.33 -1.24 8.25
C TYR A 73 6.16 -1.41 9.76
N ASN A 74 4.96 -1.79 10.16
CA ASN A 74 4.73 -2.29 11.49
C ASN A 74 5.23 -3.74 11.60
N VAL A 75 6.14 -4.02 12.54
CA VAL A 75 6.79 -5.34 12.67
C VAL A 75 5.79 -6.44 13.07
N ASP A 76 4.83 -6.13 13.93
CA ASP A 76 3.85 -7.08 14.47
C ASP A 76 2.80 -7.48 13.40
N THR A 77 2.31 -6.49 12.66
CA THR A 77 1.21 -6.68 11.70
C THR A 77 1.68 -6.90 10.27
N GLN A 78 2.93 -6.54 9.97
CA GLN A 78 3.57 -6.56 8.64
C GLN A 78 2.94 -5.58 7.63
N VAL A 79 2.16 -4.62 8.12
CA VAL A 79 1.47 -3.64 7.28
C VAL A 79 2.40 -2.47 6.95
N LEU A 80 2.42 -2.08 5.68
CA LEU A 80 3.03 -0.84 5.21
C LEU A 80 2.24 0.36 5.76
N LEU A 81 2.84 1.10 6.69
CA LEU A 81 2.26 2.27 7.33
C LEU A 81 2.50 3.54 6.52
N ARG A 82 3.70 3.68 5.95
CA ARG A 82 4.10 4.86 5.19
C ARG A 82 4.94 4.50 3.98
N ARG A 83 4.73 5.18 2.86
CA ARG A 83 5.60 5.19 1.69
C ARG A 83 5.76 6.62 1.22
N ALA A 84 7.00 7.10 1.12
CA ALA A 84 7.31 8.45 0.66
C ALA A 84 8.45 8.43 -0.36
N TRP A 85 8.36 9.30 -1.36
CA TRP A 85 9.32 9.46 -2.45
C TRP A 85 10.06 10.78 -2.33
N LYS A 86 11.37 10.79 -2.57
CA LYS A 86 12.13 12.04 -2.65
C LYS A 86 12.02 12.62 -4.06
N VAL A 87 11.35 13.75 -4.18
CA VAL A 87 11.14 14.43 -5.48
C VAL A 87 12.25 15.44 -5.71
N LYS A 88 13.09 15.25 -6.74
CA LYS A 88 14.16 16.20 -7.07
C LYS A 88 13.58 17.61 -7.30
N GLY A 89 14.20 18.64 -6.72
CA GLY A 89 13.78 20.02 -6.90
C GLY A 89 13.94 20.49 -8.35
N LYS A 90 13.01 21.32 -8.84
CA LYS A 90 13.00 21.84 -10.23
C LYS A 90 14.24 22.66 -10.62
N LEU A 91 15.05 23.06 -9.65
CA LEU A 91 16.26 23.88 -9.81
C LEU A 91 17.49 23.30 -9.07
N GLY A 92 17.55 21.98 -8.89
CA GLY A 92 18.71 21.32 -8.25
C GLY A 92 18.80 21.48 -6.72
N GLY A 93 17.80 22.11 -6.08
CA GLY A 93 17.67 22.14 -4.63
C GLY A 93 17.27 20.80 -4.02
N GLU A 94 17.44 20.66 -2.71
CA GLU A 94 17.04 19.47 -1.96
C GLU A 94 15.55 19.14 -2.19
N GLY A 95 15.29 17.89 -2.55
CA GLY A 95 13.97 17.43 -2.93
C GLY A 95 13.00 17.33 -1.75
N LYS A 96 11.73 17.67 -1.97
CA LYS A 96 10.67 17.45 -0.98
C LYS A 96 10.26 15.98 -0.97
N TRP A 97 9.90 15.46 0.20
CA TRP A 97 9.30 14.14 0.33
C TRP A 97 7.81 14.21 -0.03
N ASP A 98 7.40 13.44 -1.05
CA ASP A 98 6.00 13.27 -1.42
C ASP A 98 5.48 11.96 -0.82
N VAL A 99 4.44 12.05 0.00
CA VAL A 99 3.91 10.91 0.76
C VAL A 99 2.79 10.24 -0.04
N GLU A 100 3.06 9.02 -0.51
CA GLU A 100 2.10 8.20 -1.26
C GLU A 100 1.10 7.51 -0.32
N ILE A 101 1.56 7.01 0.82
CA ILE A 101 0.80 6.26 1.82
C ILE A 101 1.21 6.77 3.19
N GLY A 102 0.27 6.90 4.12
CA GLY A 102 0.50 7.35 5.48
C GLY A 102 0.15 8.82 5.67
N ASP A 103 0.44 9.32 6.87
CA ASP A 103 0.22 10.73 7.21
C ASP A 103 1.37 11.58 6.64
N PRO A 104 1.09 12.82 6.17
CA PRO A 104 2.11 13.71 5.64
C PRO A 104 3.19 13.97 6.69
N ILE A 105 4.44 14.09 6.25
CA ILE A 105 5.54 14.49 7.12
C ILE A 105 5.25 15.93 7.58
N PRO A 106 5.14 16.20 8.90
CA PRO A 106 5.04 17.56 9.38
C PRO A 106 6.26 18.32 8.87
N ASN A 107 6.05 19.41 8.13
CA ASN A 107 7.16 20.27 7.73
C ASN A 107 7.83 20.78 9.01
N ALA A 108 9.08 20.36 9.26
CA ALA A 108 9.88 20.84 10.37
C ALA A 108 10.44 22.25 10.13
N THR A 109 10.02 22.93 9.06
CA THR A 109 10.30 24.35 8.89
C THR A 109 9.31 25.13 9.75
N PRO A 110 9.75 25.76 10.85
CA PRO A 110 8.93 26.77 11.50
C PRO A 110 8.55 27.80 10.44
N ILE A 111 7.28 28.20 10.51
CA ILE A 111 6.77 29.40 9.85
C ILE A 111 7.83 30.47 10.07
N THR A 112 8.43 30.95 8.99
CA THR A 112 9.40 32.03 9.06
C THR A 112 8.68 33.21 9.69
N ASP A 113 9.15 33.64 10.87
CA ASP A 113 8.66 34.82 11.60
C ASP A 113 8.79 36.07 10.72
N GLY A 114 7.81 36.30 9.87
CA GLY A 114 7.69 37.47 9.02
C GLY A 114 6.20 37.78 8.81
N PRO A 115 5.81 39.06 8.78
CA PRO A 115 4.42 39.46 8.57
C PRO A 115 4.07 39.32 7.08
N ALA A 116 4.15 38.11 6.56
CA ALA A 116 3.44 37.76 5.35
C ALA A 116 1.99 37.48 5.77
N ALA A 117 1.04 38.17 5.17
CA ALA A 117 -0.36 37.78 5.24
C ALA A 117 -0.48 36.39 4.58
N ASP A 118 -0.23 35.35 5.36
CA ASP A 118 -0.21 33.98 4.88
C ASP A 118 -1.64 33.61 4.46
N ILE A 119 -1.84 33.50 3.15
CA ILE A 119 -3.03 32.87 2.59
C ILE A 119 -2.94 31.39 2.98
N ILE A 120 -3.64 31.03 4.06
CA ILE A 120 -3.72 29.67 4.58
C ILE A 120 -5.01 29.04 4.07
N GLU A 121 -4.93 27.77 3.71
CA GLU A 121 -6.11 27.01 3.32
C GLU A 121 -7.13 26.92 4.46
N SER A 122 -8.43 26.97 4.13
CA SER A 122 -9.48 26.89 5.14
C SER A 122 -9.39 25.59 5.94
N LYS A 123 -9.61 25.66 7.26
CA LYS A 123 -9.71 24.48 8.12
C LYS A 123 -10.82 23.51 7.70
N ASP A 124 -11.82 24.02 6.99
CA ASP A 124 -12.98 23.26 6.49
C ASP A 124 -12.75 22.63 5.11
N GLN A 125 -11.56 22.80 4.51
CA GLN A 125 -11.29 22.17 3.22
C GLN A 125 -11.23 20.63 3.35
N PRO A 126 -11.65 19.87 2.32
CA PRO A 126 -11.53 18.41 2.35
C PRO A 126 -10.07 17.95 2.44
N ILE A 127 -9.75 17.13 3.45
CA ILE A 127 -8.40 16.59 3.66
C ILE A 127 -8.44 15.09 3.43
N LEU A 128 -7.71 14.64 2.41
CA LEU A 128 -7.54 13.23 2.08
C LEU A 128 -6.30 12.65 2.80
N SER A 129 -6.47 11.53 3.49
CA SER A 129 -5.39 10.68 3.95
C SER A 129 -5.57 9.25 3.45
N ARG A 130 -4.45 8.54 3.33
CA ARG A 130 -4.39 7.19 2.78
C ARG A 130 -3.69 6.26 3.75
N ARG A 131 -4.29 5.11 4.01
CA ARG A 131 -3.75 4.09 4.92
C ARG A 131 -3.95 2.70 4.32
N ASN A 132 -3.11 1.78 4.76
CA ASN A 132 -3.28 0.37 4.46
C ASN A 132 -3.65 -0.37 5.75
N THR A 133 -4.44 -1.42 5.59
CA THR A 133 -4.58 -2.48 6.57
C THR A 133 -4.03 -3.77 5.98
N ARG A 134 -4.10 -4.85 6.76
CA ARG A 134 -3.69 -6.18 6.27
C ARG A 134 -4.48 -6.59 5.03
N ILE A 135 -5.77 -6.27 4.98
CA ILE A 135 -6.69 -6.77 3.94
C ILE A 135 -7.28 -5.68 3.03
N ASN A 136 -7.14 -4.40 3.38
CA ASN A 136 -7.75 -3.30 2.63
C ASN A 136 -6.75 -2.18 2.32
N LEU A 137 -7.07 -1.44 1.26
CA LEU A 137 -6.59 -0.08 1.02
C LEU A 137 -7.68 0.88 1.51
N GLU A 138 -7.31 1.93 2.23
CA GLU A 138 -8.26 2.86 2.85
C GLU A 138 -7.92 4.31 2.53
N TRP A 139 -8.95 5.07 2.17
CA TRP A 139 -8.90 6.51 2.00
C TRP A 139 -9.89 7.14 2.97
N ARG A 140 -9.42 8.13 3.73
CA ARG A 140 -10.25 8.92 4.64
C ARG A 140 -10.26 10.35 4.16
N ILE A 141 -11.44 10.89 3.90
CA ILE A 141 -11.60 12.28 3.48
C ILE A 141 -12.42 12.98 4.54
N ARG A 142 -11.75 13.83 5.33
CA ARG A 142 -12.38 14.67 6.35
C ARG A 142 -13.00 15.92 5.74
N ASN A 143 -13.82 16.62 6.53
CA ASN A 143 -14.50 17.85 6.16
C ASN A 143 -15.43 17.70 4.95
N LEU A 144 -16.11 16.56 4.88
CA LEU A 144 -17.15 16.28 3.91
C LEU A 144 -18.51 16.29 4.63
N PRO A 145 -19.30 17.38 4.56
CA PRO A 145 -20.45 17.58 5.44
C PRO A 145 -21.73 16.90 4.94
N TYR A 146 -21.80 16.53 3.67
CA TYR A 146 -23.00 15.91 3.10
C TYR A 146 -23.17 14.48 3.62
N PRO A 147 -24.41 13.97 3.73
CA PRO A 147 -24.67 12.60 4.16
C PRO A 147 -24.28 11.58 3.08
N ILE A 148 -24.18 10.30 3.45
CA ILE A 148 -23.61 9.23 2.60
C ILE A 148 -24.30 9.12 1.24
N GLU A 149 -25.62 9.28 1.19
CA GLU A 149 -26.45 9.20 -0.02
C GLU A 149 -26.16 10.30 -1.05
N THR A 150 -25.47 11.36 -0.64
CA THR A 150 -25.04 12.42 -1.57
C THR A 150 -23.81 11.99 -2.39
N TYR A 151 -23.01 11.05 -1.89
CA TYR A 151 -21.79 10.61 -2.55
C TYR A 151 -22.03 9.43 -3.48
N SER A 152 -21.33 9.44 -4.61
CA SER A 152 -21.16 8.31 -5.50
C SER A 152 -19.69 7.93 -5.54
N VAL A 153 -19.38 6.66 -5.27
CA VAL A 153 -18.02 6.10 -5.28
C VAL A 153 -17.95 5.01 -6.33
N THR A 154 -17.22 5.27 -7.41
CA THR A 154 -17.22 4.41 -8.60
C THR A 154 -15.80 4.02 -9.03
N ALA A 155 -15.62 2.77 -9.46
CA ALA A 155 -14.40 2.33 -10.11
C ALA A 155 -14.34 2.89 -11.54
N ASN A 156 -13.23 3.52 -11.92
CA ASN A 156 -12.98 4.01 -13.27
C ASN A 156 -11.68 3.42 -13.81
N ASN A 157 -11.81 2.49 -14.77
CA ASN A 157 -10.65 1.82 -15.36
C ASN A 157 -9.95 2.64 -16.44
N ASP A 158 -10.67 3.51 -17.16
CA ASP A 158 -10.07 4.40 -18.18
C ASP A 158 -9.01 5.33 -17.56
N GLN A 159 -9.29 5.81 -16.35
CA GLN A 159 -8.44 6.72 -15.59
C GLN A 159 -7.70 6.01 -14.45
N ARG A 160 -7.84 4.67 -14.36
CA ARG A 160 -7.22 3.82 -13.34
C ARG A 160 -7.32 4.36 -11.91
N CYS A 161 -8.52 4.82 -11.54
CA CYS A 161 -8.79 5.38 -10.22
C CYS A 161 -10.18 5.04 -9.70
N ILE A 162 -10.41 5.32 -8.41
CA ILE A 162 -11.74 5.37 -7.82
C ILE A 162 -12.20 6.83 -7.85
N ILE A 163 -13.37 7.10 -8.44
CA ILE A 163 -13.96 8.43 -8.53
C ILE A 163 -14.96 8.60 -7.40
N ILE A 164 -14.80 9.68 -6.65
CA ILE A 164 -15.79 10.17 -5.70
C ILE A 164 -16.41 11.42 -6.30
N SER A 165 -17.73 11.45 -6.35
CA SER A 165 -18.48 12.63 -6.77
C SER A 165 -19.71 12.83 -5.88
N THR A 166 -20.33 13.99 -5.98
CA THR A 166 -21.56 14.32 -5.25
C THR A 166 -22.68 14.66 -6.22
N THR A 167 -23.92 14.32 -5.87
CA THR A 167 -25.11 14.62 -6.70
C THR A 167 -25.30 16.12 -6.92
N ASN A 168 -24.95 16.94 -5.94
CA ASN A 168 -24.97 18.41 -6.01
C ASN A 168 -23.75 19.03 -6.71
N LYS A 169 -22.81 18.20 -7.20
CA LYS A 169 -21.58 18.62 -7.90
C LYS A 169 -20.64 19.52 -7.08
N LYS A 170 -20.73 19.49 -5.75
CA LYS A 170 -19.87 20.31 -4.86
C LYS A 170 -18.53 19.67 -4.56
N TYR A 171 -18.42 18.37 -4.75
CA TYR A 171 -17.19 17.61 -4.52
C TYR A 171 -16.95 16.59 -5.64
N TYR A 172 -15.70 16.55 -6.10
CA TYR A 172 -15.18 15.57 -7.05
C TYR A 172 -13.72 15.26 -6.68
N LYS A 173 -13.37 13.97 -6.58
CA LYS A 173 -12.00 13.53 -6.29
C LYS A 173 -11.70 12.22 -6.98
N ARG A 174 -10.47 12.10 -7.48
CA ARG A 174 -9.91 10.84 -7.97
C ARG A 174 -8.95 10.28 -6.93
N LEU A 175 -9.20 9.04 -6.54
CA LEU A 175 -8.33 8.27 -5.68
C LEU A 175 -7.51 7.32 -6.54
N GLN A 176 -6.23 7.61 -6.67
CA GLN A 176 -5.30 6.73 -7.36
C GLN A 176 -5.15 5.43 -6.58
N VAL A 177 -4.98 4.32 -7.29
CA VAL A 177 -4.74 2.99 -6.70
C VAL A 177 -3.46 2.37 -7.27
N PRO A 178 -2.28 2.95 -6.95
CA PRO A 178 -1.02 2.57 -7.58
C PRO A 178 -0.66 1.08 -7.43
N GLU A 179 -1.12 0.41 -6.37
CA GLU A 179 -0.89 -1.02 -6.15
C GLU A 179 -1.53 -1.87 -7.24
N LEU A 180 -2.75 -1.53 -7.67
CA LEU A 180 -3.40 -2.24 -8.76
C LEU A 180 -2.73 -1.89 -10.10
N ASP A 181 -2.25 -0.66 -10.27
CA ASP A 181 -1.50 -0.25 -11.46
C ASP A 181 -0.18 -1.00 -11.60
N ARG A 182 0.59 -1.10 -10.51
CA ARG A 182 1.85 -1.85 -10.43
C ARG A 182 1.67 -3.33 -10.75
N LEU A 183 0.52 -3.88 -10.38
CA LEU A 183 0.13 -5.27 -10.66
C LEU A 183 -0.59 -5.44 -12.00
N ASN A 184 -0.84 -4.34 -12.74
CA ASN A 184 -1.64 -4.31 -13.95
C ASN A 184 -3.04 -4.95 -13.78
N LEU A 185 -3.66 -4.74 -12.63
CA LEU A 185 -5.00 -5.23 -12.30
C LEU A 185 -6.05 -4.15 -12.58
N PRO A 186 -7.23 -4.51 -13.07
CA PRO A 186 -8.34 -3.59 -13.18
C PRO A 186 -8.91 -3.27 -11.79
N ILE A 187 -9.46 -2.07 -11.64
CA ILE A 187 -10.20 -1.66 -10.46
C ILE A 187 -11.63 -2.21 -10.59
N GLN A 188 -12.03 -3.04 -9.64
CA GLN A 188 -13.37 -3.63 -9.62
C GLN A 188 -14.30 -2.81 -8.73
N GLN A 189 -15.59 -2.71 -9.09
CA GLN A 189 -16.57 -2.00 -8.27
C GLN A 189 -16.93 -2.79 -7.00
N ALA A 190 -17.09 -4.11 -7.11
CA ALA A 190 -17.59 -4.96 -6.02
C ALA A 190 -16.77 -4.93 -4.71
N PRO A 191 -15.43 -4.83 -4.74
CA PRO A 191 -14.60 -4.71 -3.54
C PRO A 191 -14.63 -3.33 -2.85
N ILE A 192 -15.27 -2.33 -3.45
CA ILE A 192 -15.37 -0.97 -2.90
C ILE A 192 -16.48 -0.91 -1.87
N GLN A 193 -16.15 -0.42 -0.68
CA GLN A 193 -17.10 -0.12 0.39
C GLN A 193 -16.89 1.32 0.85
N CYS A 194 -17.97 2.00 1.24
CA CYS A 194 -17.87 3.34 1.79
C CYS A 194 -18.80 3.52 2.99
N SER A 195 -18.34 4.32 3.94
CA SER A 195 -19.14 4.78 5.07
C SER A 195 -18.86 6.26 5.32
N HIS A 196 -19.83 6.95 5.92
CA HIS A 196 -19.69 8.36 6.27
C HIS A 196 -20.15 8.58 7.70
N SER A 197 -19.30 9.23 8.49
CA SER A 197 -19.59 9.58 9.89
C SER A 197 -18.67 10.73 10.30
N PHE A 198 -19.15 11.61 11.18
CA PHE A 198 -18.35 12.74 11.72
C PHE A 198 -17.66 13.56 10.62
N ASN A 199 -18.42 13.99 9.60
CA ASN A 199 -17.93 14.72 8.43
C ASN A 199 -16.74 14.06 7.72
N THR A 200 -16.64 12.73 7.79
CA THR A 200 -15.55 11.96 7.21
C THR A 200 -16.11 10.84 6.35
N LEU A 201 -15.77 10.87 5.06
CA LEU A 201 -16.01 9.75 4.15
C LEU A 201 -14.84 8.78 4.24
N ILE A 202 -15.12 7.52 4.57
CA ILE A 202 -14.15 6.43 4.57
C ILE A 202 -14.46 5.56 3.35
N VAL A 203 -13.49 5.43 2.45
CA VAL A 203 -13.56 4.53 1.29
C VAL A 203 -12.55 3.41 1.51
N VAL A 204 -13.02 2.18 1.37
CA VAL A 204 -12.26 0.96 1.59
C VAL A 204 -12.29 0.15 0.30
N TYR A 205 -11.13 -0.34 -0.13
CA TYR A 205 -11.02 -1.30 -1.23
C TYR A 205 -10.40 -2.60 -0.70
N LYS A 206 -11.13 -3.70 -0.77
CA LYS A 206 -10.61 -5.02 -0.37
C LYS A 206 -9.52 -5.46 -1.34
N LYS A 207 -8.32 -5.75 -0.82
CA LYS A 207 -7.15 -6.13 -1.62
C LYS A 207 -7.44 -7.45 -2.37
N PRO A 208 -7.10 -7.54 -3.67
CA PRO A 208 -7.14 -8.81 -4.38
C PRO A 208 -6.05 -9.75 -3.86
N GLN A 209 -6.26 -11.07 -4.02
CA GLN A 209 -5.33 -12.07 -3.51
C GLN A 209 -3.89 -11.87 -4.01
N GLN A 210 -3.71 -11.47 -5.26
CA GLN A 210 -2.38 -11.19 -5.83
C GLN A 210 -1.65 -10.06 -5.10
N LEU A 211 -2.35 -9.02 -4.64
CA LEU A 211 -1.76 -7.94 -3.84
C LEU A 211 -1.40 -8.43 -2.44
N LEU A 212 -2.25 -9.26 -1.83
CA LEU A 212 -1.95 -9.86 -0.51
C LEU A 212 -0.73 -10.78 -0.57
N ASP A 213 -0.62 -11.60 -1.61
CA ASP A 213 0.51 -12.50 -1.82
C ASP A 213 1.80 -11.69 -2.06
N MET A 214 1.74 -10.63 -2.89
CA MET A 214 2.88 -9.74 -3.12
C MET A 214 3.31 -9.02 -1.83
N ASP A 215 2.37 -8.46 -1.06
CA ASP A 215 2.68 -7.75 0.20
C ASP A 215 3.39 -8.68 1.20
N ARG A 216 2.89 -9.91 1.36
CA ARG A 216 3.49 -10.93 2.24
C ARG A 216 4.90 -11.30 1.78
N GLU A 217 5.05 -11.67 0.51
CA GLU A 217 6.33 -12.09 -0.04
C GLU A 217 7.35 -10.95 0.01
N TRP A 218 6.92 -9.73 -0.29
CA TRP A 218 7.80 -8.57 -0.22
C TRP A 218 8.31 -8.31 1.20
N TYR A 219 7.46 -8.46 2.21
CA TYR A 219 7.89 -8.35 3.60
C TYR A 219 8.90 -9.44 4.00
N GLU A 220 8.75 -10.66 3.47
CA GLU A 220 9.72 -11.75 3.65
C GLU A 220 11.08 -11.40 3.00
N GLU A 221 11.08 -10.82 1.80
CA GLU A 221 12.30 -10.33 1.14
C GLU A 221 12.97 -9.24 1.99
N LEU A 222 12.20 -8.27 2.51
CA LEU A 222 12.72 -7.23 3.38
C LEU A 222 13.30 -7.78 4.68
N SER A 223 12.82 -8.93 5.17
CA SER A 223 13.35 -9.59 6.37
C SER A 223 14.79 -10.10 6.19
N LYS A 224 15.26 -10.23 4.96
CA LYS A 224 16.65 -10.58 4.63
C LYS A 224 17.61 -9.39 4.72
N VAL A 225 17.09 -8.16 4.67
CA VAL A 225 17.88 -6.93 4.81
C VAL A 225 18.24 -6.74 6.28
N LYS A 226 19.53 -6.81 6.59
CA LYS A 226 20.03 -6.64 7.97
C LYS A 226 19.89 -5.17 8.39
N PRO A 227 19.41 -4.89 9.61
CA PRO A 227 19.43 -3.54 10.16
C PRO A 227 20.86 -3.01 10.25
N VAL A 228 21.06 -1.74 9.90
CA VAL A 228 22.30 -1.03 10.19
C VAL A 228 22.40 -0.94 11.71
N LYS A 229 23.46 -1.53 12.29
CA LYS A 229 23.79 -1.35 13.71
C LYS A 229 24.26 0.09 13.88
N ASP A 230 23.77 0.75 14.93
CA ASP A 230 24.01 2.16 15.29
C ASP A 230 25.30 2.74 14.69
N VAL A 231 25.15 3.83 13.94
CA VAL A 231 26.27 4.71 13.62
C VAL A 231 26.85 5.16 14.97
N PRO A 232 28.17 5.01 15.23
CA PRO A 232 28.77 5.57 16.43
C PRO A 232 28.40 7.04 16.52
N ASN A 233 27.77 7.42 17.63
CA ASN A 233 27.39 8.79 17.92
C ASN A 233 28.66 9.63 18.20
N ASP A 234 29.46 9.89 17.18
CA ASP A 234 30.57 10.85 17.23
C ASP A 234 30.06 12.28 16.95
N CYS A 235 28.98 12.66 17.63
CA CYS A 235 28.64 14.07 17.81
C CYS A 235 29.50 14.62 18.96
N LYS A 236 30.77 14.93 18.67
CA LYS A 236 31.54 15.82 19.54
C LYS A 236 30.98 17.22 19.38
N ALA A 237 30.16 17.65 20.33
CA ALA A 237 29.90 19.07 20.53
C ALA A 237 31.24 19.75 20.86
N GLN A 238 31.61 20.73 20.03
CA GLN A 238 32.66 21.70 20.34
C GLN A 238 32.13 22.76 21.30
#